data_AF-A0A444KFA5-F1
#
_entry.id   AF-A0A444KFA5-F1
#
_cell.length_a   1.000
_cell.length_b   1.000
_cell.length_c   1.000
_cell.angle_alpha   90.00
_cell.angle_beta   90.00
_cell.angle_gamma   90.00
#
_symmetry.space_group_name_H-M   'P 1'
#
loop_
_entity.id
_entity.type
_entity.pdbx_description
1 polymer ?
#
loop_
_entity_poly.entity_id
_entity_poly.type
_entity_poly.pdbx_seq_one_letter_code
_entity_poly.pdbx_strand_id
1 'polypeptide(L)' 'MMRGQDLIDKLGDKLSGLRGRITPNAEMDKITWFRAGGLAEALFQPADEEDLAAFLRAVPEEVPVMVVG' A
#
# COMPACT_ATOMS: atom_id res chain seq x y z
N MET A 1 -12.77 -12.16 2.60
CA MET A 1 -11.64 -11.32 2.16
C MET A 1 -12.03 -9.89 2.38
N MET A 2 -11.22 -9.10 3.09
CA MET A 2 -11.33 -7.64 3.03
C MET A 2 -11.10 -7.23 1.58
N ARG A 3 -11.97 -6.39 1.02
CA ARG A 3 -11.69 -5.81 -0.30
C ARG A 3 -10.61 -4.78 -0.08
N GLY A 4 -9.60 -4.70 -0.96
CA GLY A 4 -8.52 -3.71 -0.83
C GLY A 4 -9.02 -2.27 -0.64
N GLN A 5 -10.18 -1.95 -1.23
CA GLN A 5 -10.87 -0.68 -1.03
C GLN A 5 -11.30 -0.45 0.43
N ASP A 6 -11.82 -1.49 1.11
CA ASP A 6 -12.27 -1.39 2.50
C ASP A 6 -11.11 -1.01 3.43
N LEU A 7 -9.89 -1.52 3.16
CA LEU A 7 -8.69 -1.17 3.91
C LEU A 7 -8.31 0.31 3.71
N ILE A 8 -8.32 0.78 2.46
CA ILE A 8 -8.00 2.17 2.12
C ILE A 8 -9.02 3.12 2.77
N ASP A 9 -10.30 2.80 2.68
CA ASP A 9 -11.38 3.60 3.28
C ASP A 9 -11.23 3.68 4.80
N LYS A 10 -10.79 2.58 5.44
CA LYS A 10 -10.52 2.54 6.89
C LYS A 10 -9.32 3.38 7.30
N LEU A 11 -8.32 3.52 6.43
CA LEU A 11 -7.16 4.36 6.64
C LEU A 11 -7.49 5.85 6.40
N GLY A 12 -8.39 6.12 5.45
CA GLY A 12 -9.07 7.41 5.27
C GLY A 12 -8.13 8.63 5.35
N ASP A 13 -8.49 9.56 6.23
CA ASP A 13 -7.79 10.84 6.41
C ASP A 13 -6.32 10.70 6.85
N LYS A 14 -5.93 9.55 7.44
CA LYS A 14 -4.53 9.32 7.85
C LYS A 14 -3.59 9.36 6.65
N LEU A 15 -4.08 8.96 5.47
CA LEU A 15 -3.31 8.94 4.23
C LEU A 15 -3.50 10.22 3.40
N SER A 16 -4.25 11.20 3.91
CA SER A 16 -4.42 12.48 3.24
C SER A 16 -3.09 13.22 3.10
N GLY A 17 -2.86 13.80 1.92
CA GLY A 17 -1.63 14.54 1.63
C GLY A 17 -0.44 13.70 1.16
N LEU A 18 -0.55 12.37 1.11
CA LEU A 18 0.43 11.53 0.41
C LEU A 18 0.40 11.84 -1.10
N ARG A 19 1.59 11.90 -1.69
CA ARG A 19 1.77 12.18 -3.13
C ARG A 19 1.86 10.90 -3.95
N GLY A 20 2.33 9.83 -3.32
CA GLY A 20 2.44 8.51 -3.91
C GLY A 20 1.09 7.91 -4.27
N ARG A 21 1.14 6.83 -5.04
CA ARG A 21 -0.06 6.15 -5.53
C ARG A 21 -0.40 4.97 -4.63
N ILE A 22 -1.66 4.89 -4.20
CA ILE A 22 -2.21 3.68 -3.57
C ILE A 22 -3.08 2.96 -4.59
N THR A 23 -2.79 1.68 -4.80
CA THR A 23 -3.55 0.80 -5.70
C THR A 23 -4.22 -0.29 -4.87
N PRO A 24 -5.57 -0.34 -4.77
CA PRO A 24 -6.26 -1.43 -4.12
C PRO A 24 -6.17 -2.71 -4.95
N ASN A 25 -6.11 -3.86 -4.29
CA ASN A 25 -6.12 -5.19 -4.94
C ASN A 25 -5.04 -5.30 -6.04
N ALA A 26 -3.81 -4.90 -5.75
CA ALA A 26 -2.73 -4.89 -6.72
C ALA A 26 -2.28 -6.33 -7.06
N GLU A 27 -2.19 -6.64 -8.35
CA GLU A 27 -1.73 -7.93 -8.87
C GLU A 27 -0.21 -8.07 -8.71
N MET A 28 0.25 -8.86 -7.72
CA MET A 28 1.68 -8.96 -7.38
C MET A 28 2.50 -9.74 -8.39
N ASP A 29 1.90 -10.66 -9.15
CA ASP A 29 2.54 -11.36 -10.26
C ASP A 29 3.03 -10.42 -11.38
N LYS A 30 2.43 -9.24 -11.52
CA LYS A 30 2.89 -8.19 -12.46
C LYS A 30 4.11 -7.41 -11.95
N ILE A 31 4.42 -7.51 -10.66
CA ILE A 31 5.45 -6.72 -9.99
C ILE A 31 6.67 -7.58 -9.64
N THR A 32 6.46 -8.81 -9.17
CA THR A 32 7.55 -9.67 -8.71
C THR A 32 8.33 -10.26 -9.89
N TRP A 33 9.64 -10.46 -9.72
CA TRP A 33 10.49 -11.02 -10.78
C TRP A 33 10.08 -12.43 -11.20
N PHE A 34 9.70 -13.28 -10.24
CA PHE A 34 9.22 -14.64 -10.51
C PHE A 34 7.82 -14.70 -11.12
N ARG A 35 7.16 -13.55 -11.30
CA ARG A 35 5.79 -13.45 -11.79
C ARG A 35 4.82 -14.30 -10.98
N ALA A 36 4.97 -14.22 -9.66
CA ALA A 36 4.19 -14.98 -8.70
C ALA A 36 3.60 -14.05 -7.63
N GLY A 37 2.49 -14.48 -7.04
CA GLY A 37 1.78 -13.74 -6.00
C GLY A 37 0.36 -13.36 -6.41
N GLY A 38 -0.56 -13.38 -5.44
CA GLY A 38 -1.95 -12.99 -5.65
C GLY A 38 -2.18 -11.48 -5.53
N LEU A 39 -3.37 -11.10 -5.10
CA LEU A 39 -3.72 -9.69 -4.88
C LEU A 39 -3.18 -9.21 -3.53
N ALA A 40 -2.42 -8.12 -3.53
CA ALA A 40 -2.15 -7.35 -2.32
C ALA A 40 -3.35 -6.45 -2.03
N GLU A 41 -3.78 -6.37 -0.76
CA GLU A 41 -4.92 -5.55 -0.36
C GLU A 41 -4.72 -4.07 -0.75
N ALA A 42 -3.53 -3.53 -0.49
CA ALA A 42 -3.11 -2.23 -0.98
C ALA A 42 -1.63 -2.25 -1.34
N LEU A 43 -1.28 -1.63 -2.47
CA LEU A 43 0.09 -1.34 -2.85
C LEU A 43 0.29 0.17 -2.81
N PHE A 44 1.22 0.63 -1.97
CA PHE A 44 1.67 2.01 -1.98
C PHE A 44 2.98 2.15 -2.74
N GLN A 45 3.00 3.05 -3.71
CA GLN A 45 4.19 3.45 -4.46
C GLN A 45 4.53 4.89 -4.09
N PRO A 46 5.51 5.11 -3.19
CA PRO A 46 5.87 6.44 -2.74
C PRO A 46 6.47 7.27 -3.88
N ALA A 47 6.26 8.59 -3.83
CA ALA A 47 6.89 9.50 -4.78
C ALA A 47 8.41 9.66 -4.52
N ASP A 48 8.82 9.61 -3.25
CA ASP A 48 10.18 9.75 -2.74
C ASP A 48 10.27 9.26 -1.28
N GLU A 49 11.42 9.49 -0.63
CA GLU A 49 11.68 9.06 0.75
C GLU A 49 10.77 9.77 1.76
N GLU A 50 10.55 11.08 1.60
CA GLU A 50 9.70 11.85 2.50
C GLU A 50 8.25 11.36 2.47
N ASP A 51 7.76 11.01 1.28
CA ASP A 51 6.43 10.44 1.08
C ASP A 51 6.31 9.03 1.69
N LEU A 52 7.33 8.18 1.54
CA LEU A 52 7.39 6.88 2.21
C LEU A 52 7.39 7.04 3.74
N ALA A 53 8.20 7.95 4.27
CA ALA A 53 8.28 8.20 5.70
C ALA A 53 6.95 8.75 6.26
N ALA A 54 6.25 9.59 5.50
CA ALA A 54 4.91 10.06 5.86
C ALA A 54 3.90 8.92 5.91
N PHE A 55 3.90 8.03 4.91
CA PHE A 55 3.03 6.86 4.88
C PHE A 55 3.28 5.93 6.08
N LEU A 56 4.54 5.57 6.35
CA LEU A 56 4.87 4.67 7.45
C LEU A 56 4.52 5.25 8.83
N ARG A 57 4.52 6.58 9.00
CA ARG A 57 4.03 7.24 10.23
C ARG A 57 2.50 7.23 10.34
N ALA A 58 1.80 7.25 9.22
CA ALA A 58 0.34 7.33 9.16
C ALA A 58 -0.34 5.95 9.30
N VAL A 59 0.30 4.89 8.81
CA VAL A 59 -0.24 3.54 8.84
C VAL A 59 -0.27 3.02 10.29
N PRO A 60 -1.43 2.51 10.77
CA PRO A 60 -1.52 1.89 12.09
C PRO A 60 -0.62 0.66 12.22
N GLU A 61 -0.03 0.45 13.40
CA GLU A 61 0.90 -0.68 13.65
C GLU A 61 0.24 -2.06 13.46
N GLU A 62 -1.08 -2.16 13.59
CA GLU A 62 -1.82 -3.41 13.35
C GLU A 62 -1.91 -3.80 11.87
N VAL A 63 -1.60 -2.87 10.94
CA VAL A 63 -1.62 -3.14 9.50
C VAL A 63 -0.23 -3.65 9.08
N PRO A 64 -0.10 -4.93 8.66
CA PRO A 64 1.19 -5.47 8.28
C PRO A 64 1.70 -4.79 7.00
N VAL A 65 2.97 -4.38 7.02
CA VAL A 65 3.65 -3.78 5.87
C VAL A 65 4.75 -4.73 5.38
N MET A 66 4.79 -4.94 4.07
CA MET A 66 5.83 -5.70 3.39
C MET A 66 6.50 -4.83 2.33
N VAL A 67 7.81 -4.61 2.46
CA VAL A 67 8.58 -3.88 1.45
C VAL A 67 8.92 -4.83 0.31
N VAL A 68 8.67 -4.39 -0.91
CA VAL A 68 8.97 -5.12 -2.15
C VAL A 68 9.72 -4.21 -3.11
N GLY A 69 10.73 -4.75 -3.80
CA GLY A 69 11.62 -4.01 -4.69
C GLY A 69 12.78 -4.88 -5.16
#